data_AF-A0A0S7XUR8-F1
#
_entry.id   AF-A0A0S7XUR8-F1
#
_cell.length_a   1.000
_cell.length_b   1.000
_cell.length_c   1.000
_cell.angle_alpha   90.00
_cell.angle_beta   90.00
_cell.angle_gamma   90.00
#
_symmetry.space_group_name_H-M   'P 1'
#
loop_
_entity.id
_entity.type
_entity.pdbx_description
1 polymer ?
#
loop_
_entity_poly.entity_id
_entity_poly.type
_entity_poly.pdbx_seq_one_letter_code
_entity_poly.pdbx_strand_id
1 'polypeptide(L)'
;PTYKELREITEEYEEKELPVTVLRADANAVETELETTVVPRRQRDADRVIIGIFVAPDIEHPVVAKTITAEGGPAKLAIPRGAAITAVDGTDVSNFYDIIREIRKYSGERVTIDWRLNEETAGNVVLNVDTGGEYITVESDFAELIPFKGLKRLYKASGPVDAVAMGCKKTVMFIAQTYVTLRRLIGGLVSPKNLMGPAGIIAFSYHIVAEEPPIYYVYFLGLISAVIAVFNFLPLPPLDGGLVALLLVEKLKGSALSERTQGAIAYVGWTLILALLLYVTFNDIVRTFFS
;
A
#
# COMPACT_ATOMS: atom_id res chain seq x y z
N PRO A 1 4.36 9.87 -20.23
CA PRO A 1 3.88 8.65 -20.94
C PRO A 1 3.35 7.65 -19.93
N THR A 2 2.45 6.74 -20.31
CA THR A 2 2.11 5.60 -19.43
C THR A 2 3.17 4.51 -19.52
N TYR A 3 3.24 3.62 -18.52
CA TYR A 3 4.15 2.48 -18.54
C TYR A 3 3.94 1.54 -19.73
N LYS A 4 2.69 1.30 -20.12
CA LYS A 4 2.36 0.49 -21.30
C LYS A 4 2.93 1.12 -22.58
N GLU A 5 2.69 2.40 -22.77
CA GLU A 5 3.21 3.16 -23.92
C GLU A 5 4.75 3.17 -23.92
N LEU A 6 5.39 3.32 -22.76
CA LEU A 6 6.85 3.23 -22.65
C LEU A 6 7.37 1.86 -23.09
N ARG A 7 6.71 0.78 -22.70
CA ARG A 7 7.12 -0.58 -23.08
C ARG A 7 6.99 -0.81 -24.58
N GLU A 8 5.85 -0.45 -25.16
CA GLU A 8 5.60 -0.58 -26.59
C GLU A 8 6.66 0.20 -27.39
N ILE A 9 6.93 1.45 -27.00
CA ILE A 9 7.98 2.28 -27.61
C ILE A 9 9.37 1.67 -27.41
N THR A 10 9.66 1.11 -26.23
CA THR A 10 10.97 0.48 -25.95
C THR A 10 11.21 -0.72 -26.84
N GLU A 11 10.19 -1.57 -27.07
CA GLU A 11 10.28 -2.73 -27.95
C GLU A 11 10.39 -2.31 -29.42
N GLU A 12 9.65 -1.29 -29.86
CA GLU A 12 9.71 -0.75 -31.23
C GLU A 12 11.10 -0.21 -31.61
N TYR A 13 11.79 0.40 -30.64
CA TYR A 13 13.10 1.01 -30.77
C TYR A 13 14.26 0.07 -30.38
N GLU A 14 14.05 -1.25 -30.37
CA GLU A 14 15.14 -2.22 -30.16
C GLU A 14 16.31 -1.97 -31.13
N GLU A 15 17.50 -1.74 -30.55
CA GLU A 15 18.75 -1.40 -31.25
C GLU A 15 18.66 -0.14 -32.15
N LYS A 16 17.71 0.76 -31.89
CA LYS A 16 17.53 2.04 -32.59
C LYS A 16 17.66 3.21 -31.61
N GLU A 17 17.99 4.40 -32.13
CA GLU A 17 18.00 5.62 -31.34
C GLU A 17 16.56 6.06 -31.04
N LEU A 18 16.21 6.08 -29.75
CA LEU A 18 14.97 6.61 -29.22
C LEU A 18 15.22 8.03 -28.68
N PRO A 19 14.68 9.09 -29.31
CA PRO A 19 14.75 10.43 -28.75
C PRO A 19 13.88 10.51 -27.49
N VAL A 20 14.43 11.09 -26.42
CA VAL A 20 13.75 11.32 -25.15
C VAL A 20 14.02 12.74 -24.67
N THR A 21 12.97 13.42 -24.22
CA THR A 21 13.07 14.71 -23.54
C THR A 21 13.01 14.46 -22.04
N VAL A 22 13.98 14.99 -21.30
CA VAL A 22 14.06 14.89 -19.84
C VAL A 22 14.15 16.28 -19.22
N LEU A 23 13.61 16.43 -18.01
CA LEU A 23 13.92 17.59 -17.17
C LEU A 23 15.23 17.33 -16.43
N ARG A 24 16.18 18.24 -16.54
CA ARG A 24 17.44 18.21 -15.79
C ARG A 24 17.53 19.44 -14.91
N ALA A 25 17.61 19.22 -13.60
CA ALA A 25 17.93 20.25 -12.62
C ALA A 25 19.43 20.60 -12.67
N ASP A 26 19.74 21.89 -12.66
CA ASP A 26 21.10 22.41 -12.49
C ASP A 26 21.53 22.43 -11.01
N ALA A 27 22.72 22.94 -10.72
CA ALA A 27 23.24 23.04 -9.36
C ALA A 27 22.41 23.95 -8.42
N ASN A 28 21.54 24.79 -8.98
CA ASN A 28 20.64 25.69 -8.27
C ASN A 28 19.19 25.17 -8.26
N ALA A 29 18.96 23.91 -8.66
CA ALA A 29 17.65 23.28 -8.81
C ALA A 29 16.74 23.97 -9.86
N VAL A 30 17.31 24.70 -10.81
CA VAL A 30 16.57 25.20 -11.97
C VAL A 30 16.47 24.06 -12.98
N GLU A 31 15.24 23.65 -13.28
CA GLU A 31 14.98 22.60 -14.26
C GLU A 31 14.96 23.16 -15.68
N THR A 32 15.61 22.44 -16.59
CA THR A 32 15.58 22.73 -18.02
C THR A 32 15.28 21.46 -18.79
N GLU A 33 14.52 21.60 -19.87
CA GLU A 33 14.32 20.50 -20.82
C GLU A 33 15.61 20.21 -21.57
N LEU A 34 15.97 18.93 -21.62
CA LEU A 34 17.11 18.41 -22.35
C LEU A 34 16.63 17.30 -23.28
N GLU A 35 16.85 17.48 -24.57
CA GLU A 35 16.72 16.40 -25.54
C GLU A 35 17.97 15.52 -25.51
N THR A 36 17.77 14.22 -25.38
CA THR A 36 18.83 13.21 -25.44
C THR A 36 18.31 11.97 -26.16
N THR A 37 19.21 11.06 -26.52
CA THR A 37 18.84 9.77 -27.09
C THR A 37 19.19 8.63 -26.15
N VAL A 38 18.39 7.58 -26.18
CA VAL A 38 18.67 6.29 -25.55
C VAL A 38 18.58 5.20 -26.60
N VAL A 39 19.31 4.10 -26.43
CA VAL A 39 19.26 2.96 -27.34
C VAL A 39 18.74 1.76 -26.58
N PRO A 40 17.46 1.40 -26.75
CA PRO A 40 16.91 0.20 -26.16
C PRO A 40 17.66 -1.05 -26.63
N ARG A 41 17.96 -1.97 -25.72
CA ARG A 41 18.70 -3.21 -26.02
C ARG A 41 18.04 -4.44 -25.41
N ARG A 42 18.18 -5.58 -26.09
CA ARG A 42 17.72 -6.85 -25.53
C ARG A 42 18.63 -7.32 -24.40
N GLN A 43 18.05 -7.66 -23.26
CA GLN A 43 18.79 -8.24 -22.15
C GLN A 43 19.13 -9.71 -22.47
N ARG A 44 20.35 -10.15 -22.12
CA ARG A 44 20.79 -11.53 -22.42
C ARG A 44 20.10 -12.60 -21.59
N ASP A 45 19.72 -12.28 -20.36
CA ASP A 45 19.18 -13.24 -19.38
C ASP A 45 17.64 -13.24 -19.30
N ALA A 46 16.99 -12.25 -19.90
CA ALA A 46 15.55 -12.12 -19.96
C ALA A 46 15.21 -11.67 -21.38
N ASP A 47 14.38 -12.43 -22.10
CA ASP A 47 14.00 -12.16 -23.49
C ASP A 47 13.12 -10.90 -23.61
N ARG A 48 13.70 -9.74 -23.29
CA ARG A 48 13.03 -8.44 -23.13
C ARG A 48 13.97 -7.31 -23.53
N VAL A 49 13.40 -6.29 -24.16
CA VAL A 49 14.10 -5.05 -24.54
C VAL A 49 14.03 -4.05 -23.39
N ILE A 50 15.17 -3.47 -23.03
CA ILE A 50 15.29 -2.47 -21.96
C ILE A 50 15.71 -1.13 -22.55
N ILE A 51 15.08 -0.04 -22.10
CA ILE A 51 15.33 1.33 -22.60
C ILE A 51 16.70 1.90 -22.22
N GLY A 52 17.39 1.28 -21.25
CA GLY A 52 18.73 1.72 -20.81
C GLY A 52 18.74 2.85 -19.78
N ILE A 53 17.57 3.35 -19.37
CA ILE A 53 17.38 4.34 -18.31
C ILE A 53 16.38 3.84 -17.26
N PHE A 54 16.54 4.32 -16.03
CA PHE A 54 15.59 4.05 -14.95
C PHE A 54 14.42 5.04 -15.05
N VAL A 55 13.19 4.52 -15.03
CA VAL A 55 11.97 5.34 -15.09
C VAL A 55 11.21 5.18 -13.77
N ALA A 56 10.98 6.29 -13.09
CA ALA A 56 10.15 6.38 -11.89
C ALA A 56 8.92 7.25 -12.16
N PRO A 57 7.82 7.06 -11.41
CA PRO A 57 6.75 8.04 -11.38
C PRO A 57 7.29 9.38 -10.88
N ASP A 58 6.94 10.45 -11.58
CA ASP A 58 7.19 11.79 -11.11
C ASP A 58 6.10 12.17 -10.10
N ILE A 59 6.46 12.10 -8.82
CA ILE A 59 5.59 12.49 -7.70
C ILE A 59 5.89 13.89 -7.19
N GLU A 60 7.01 14.47 -7.63
CA GLU A 60 7.49 15.77 -7.19
C GLU A 60 6.84 16.89 -8.00
N HIS A 61 6.42 16.61 -9.23
CA HIS A 61 5.67 17.53 -10.08
C HIS A 61 4.18 17.15 -10.21
N PRO A 62 3.28 18.14 -10.39
CA PRO A 62 1.84 17.89 -10.50
C PRO A 62 1.42 17.58 -11.95
N VAL A 63 2.22 16.83 -12.70
CA VAL A 63 2.03 16.63 -14.16
C VAL A 63 1.14 15.42 -14.46
N VAL A 64 0.20 15.59 -15.39
CA VAL A 64 -0.75 14.56 -15.81
C VAL A 64 -0.19 13.76 -16.99
N ALA A 65 0.16 12.49 -16.75
CA ALA A 65 0.59 11.59 -17.82
C ALA A 65 -0.58 11.13 -18.72
N LYS A 66 -1.73 10.78 -18.11
CA LYS A 66 -2.94 10.32 -18.81
C LYS A 66 -4.13 10.33 -17.84
N THR A 67 -5.33 10.63 -18.36
CA THR A 67 -6.58 10.39 -17.64
C THR A 67 -7.19 9.07 -18.08
N ILE A 68 -7.65 8.28 -17.11
CA ILE A 68 -8.24 6.95 -17.32
C ILE A 68 -9.65 6.89 -16.73
N THR A 69 -10.44 5.91 -17.16
CA THR A 69 -11.69 5.52 -16.49
C THR A 69 -11.40 4.26 -15.69
N ALA A 70 -11.66 4.27 -14.38
CA ALA A 70 -11.61 3.08 -13.54
C ALA A 70 -13.02 2.51 -13.35
N GLU A 71 -13.15 1.20 -13.21
CA GLU A 71 -14.44 0.56 -12.94
C GLU A 71 -14.95 0.98 -11.55
N GLY A 72 -16.16 1.54 -11.49
CA GLY A 72 -16.70 2.17 -10.27
C GLY A 72 -16.11 3.54 -9.92
N GLY A 73 -15.09 4.00 -10.65
CA GLY A 73 -14.46 5.30 -10.47
C GLY A 73 -15.16 6.45 -11.22
N PRO A 74 -14.69 7.69 -11.03
CA PRO A 74 -15.24 8.87 -11.73
C PRO A 74 -15.03 8.77 -13.24
N ALA A 75 -15.87 9.48 -14.00
CA ALA A 75 -15.71 9.60 -15.44
C ALA A 75 -14.35 10.20 -15.80
N LYS A 76 -13.81 9.77 -16.94
CA LYS A 76 -12.54 10.28 -17.47
C LYS A 76 -12.54 11.80 -17.53
N LEU A 77 -11.57 12.41 -16.84
CA LEU A 77 -11.39 13.85 -16.86
C LEU A 77 -10.78 14.31 -18.19
N ALA A 78 -11.27 15.44 -18.70
CA ALA A 78 -10.77 16.06 -19.93
C ALA A 78 -9.52 16.93 -19.65
N ILE A 79 -8.50 16.34 -19.03
CA ILE A 79 -7.21 17.01 -18.80
C ILE A 79 -6.22 16.57 -19.89
N PRO A 80 -5.60 17.49 -20.64
CA PRO A 80 -4.58 17.16 -21.62
C PRO A 80 -3.37 16.46 -20.99
N ARG A 81 -2.76 15.55 -21.74
CA ARG A 81 -1.48 14.95 -21.36
C ARG A 81 -0.39 16.01 -21.31
N GLY A 82 0.43 15.96 -20.27
CA GLY A 82 1.50 16.92 -20.00
C GLY A 82 1.02 18.17 -19.26
N ALA A 83 -0.28 18.33 -19.01
CA ALA A 83 -0.77 19.45 -18.21
C ALA A 83 -0.33 19.30 -16.75
N ALA A 84 0.09 20.41 -16.14
CA ALA A 84 0.33 20.51 -14.71
C ALA A 84 -0.98 20.90 -14.01
N ILE A 85 -1.35 20.17 -12.96
CA ILE A 85 -2.44 20.57 -12.06
C ILE A 85 -1.91 21.71 -11.19
N THR A 86 -2.59 22.85 -11.24
CA THR A 86 -2.15 24.07 -10.53
C THR A 86 -2.88 24.25 -9.22
N ALA A 87 -4.15 23.86 -9.15
CA ALA A 87 -4.95 23.96 -7.94
C ALA A 87 -6.03 22.88 -7.87
N VAL A 88 -6.44 22.56 -6.65
CA VAL A 88 -7.61 21.75 -6.34
C VAL A 88 -8.54 22.59 -5.47
N ASP A 89 -9.72 22.89 -6.00
CA ASP A 89 -10.76 23.72 -5.38
C ASP A 89 -10.24 25.07 -4.86
N GLY A 90 -9.43 25.75 -5.68
CA GLY A 90 -8.81 27.03 -5.35
C GLY A 90 -7.61 26.95 -4.40
N THR A 91 -7.21 25.75 -3.96
CA THR A 91 -5.98 25.55 -3.18
C THR A 91 -4.83 25.16 -4.11
N ASP A 92 -3.75 25.95 -4.11
CA ASP A 92 -2.56 25.67 -4.91
C ASP A 92 -1.89 24.34 -4.52
N VAL A 93 -1.42 23.61 -5.53
CA VAL A 93 -0.74 22.32 -5.35
C VAL A 93 0.58 22.31 -6.11
N SER A 94 1.64 21.76 -5.49
CA SER A 94 2.98 21.76 -6.09
C SER A 94 3.49 20.38 -6.47
N ASN A 95 2.85 19.31 -5.98
CA ASN A 95 3.29 17.95 -6.19
C ASN A 95 2.10 16.97 -6.12
N PHE A 96 2.36 15.70 -6.44
CA PHE A 96 1.33 14.67 -6.45
C PHE A 96 0.65 14.47 -5.07
N TYR A 97 1.40 14.59 -3.97
CA TYR A 97 0.85 14.41 -2.63
C TYR A 97 -0.10 15.53 -2.24
N ASP A 98 0.15 16.76 -2.67
CA ASP A 98 -0.72 17.90 -2.43
C ASP A 98 -2.07 17.70 -3.10
N ILE A 99 -2.07 17.24 -4.36
CA ILE A 99 -3.29 16.91 -5.12
C ILE A 99 -4.11 15.87 -4.36
N ILE A 100 -3.51 14.74 -4.01
CA ILE A 100 -4.22 13.64 -3.32
C ILE A 100 -4.72 14.08 -1.94
N ARG A 101 -3.91 14.84 -1.19
CA ARG A 101 -4.28 15.36 0.12
C ARG A 101 -5.48 16.30 0.01
N GLU A 102 -5.52 17.16 -1.00
CA GLU A 102 -6.58 18.13 -1.16
C GLU A 102 -7.89 17.46 -1.60
N ILE A 103 -7.86 16.61 -2.63
CA ILE A 103 -9.07 15.91 -3.11
C ILE A 103 -9.71 15.09 -1.98
N ARG A 104 -8.90 14.44 -1.12
CA ARG A 104 -9.41 13.61 0.00
C ARG A 104 -10.21 14.37 1.06
N LYS A 105 -10.08 15.70 1.15
CA LYS A 105 -10.87 16.50 2.10
C LYS A 105 -12.34 16.57 1.72
N TYR A 106 -12.65 16.43 0.43
CA TYR A 106 -13.95 16.68 -0.15
C TYR A 106 -14.68 15.37 -0.49
N SER A 107 -14.58 14.37 0.39
CA SER A 107 -15.22 13.05 0.19
C SER A 107 -16.74 13.18 0.02
N GLY A 108 -17.29 12.65 -1.07
CA GLY A 108 -18.71 12.78 -1.41
C GLY A 108 -19.10 14.13 -2.04
N GLU A 109 -18.15 15.03 -2.26
CA GLU A 109 -18.38 16.36 -2.81
C GLU A 109 -17.80 16.50 -4.24
N ARG A 110 -18.14 17.60 -4.91
CA ARG A 110 -17.62 17.94 -6.24
C ARG A 110 -16.46 18.91 -6.07
N VAL A 111 -15.29 18.56 -6.59
CA VAL A 111 -14.08 19.38 -6.55
C VAL A 111 -13.70 19.87 -7.94
N THR A 112 -13.22 21.10 -8.02
CA THR A 112 -12.66 21.66 -9.26
C THR A 112 -11.16 21.37 -9.31
N ILE A 113 -10.66 20.84 -10.42
CA ILE A 113 -9.23 20.65 -10.67
C ILE A 113 -8.82 21.61 -11.77
N ASP A 114 -7.98 22.57 -11.41
CA ASP A 114 -7.42 23.54 -12.33
C ASP A 114 -6.10 23.00 -12.91
N TRP A 115 -5.93 23.12 -14.21
CA TRP A 115 -4.76 22.63 -14.91
C TRP A 115 -4.24 23.65 -15.93
N ARG A 116 -2.93 23.60 -16.18
CA ARG A 116 -2.24 24.42 -17.16
C ARG A 116 -1.30 23.55 -17.99
N LEU A 117 -1.42 23.63 -19.31
CA LEU A 117 -0.52 22.96 -20.24
C LEU A 117 0.65 23.87 -20.65
N ASN A 118 0.36 25.15 -20.89
CA ASN A 118 1.35 26.19 -21.21
C ASN A 118 0.77 27.57 -20.87
N GLU A 119 1.47 28.65 -21.22
CA GLU A 119 1.04 30.03 -20.92
C GLU A 119 -0.33 30.40 -21.53
N GLU A 120 -0.66 29.82 -22.68
CA GLU A 120 -1.90 30.14 -23.42
C GLU A 120 -3.03 29.14 -23.17
N THR A 121 -2.71 27.93 -22.72
CA THR A 121 -3.63 26.79 -22.60
C THR A 121 -3.76 26.36 -21.16
N ALA A 122 -4.89 26.72 -20.55
CA ALA A 122 -5.29 26.32 -19.22
C ALA A 122 -6.79 26.04 -19.19
N GLY A 123 -7.25 25.33 -18.16
CA GLY A 123 -8.66 25.04 -17.98
C GLY A 123 -8.95 24.43 -16.62
N ASN A 124 -10.19 24.03 -16.44
CA ASN A 124 -10.62 23.33 -15.24
C ASN A 124 -11.51 22.14 -15.59
N VAL A 125 -11.57 21.18 -14.69
CA VAL A 125 -12.48 20.03 -14.76
C VAL A 125 -13.11 19.79 -13.40
N VAL A 126 -14.35 19.31 -13.40
CA VAL A 126 -15.04 18.96 -12.16
C VAL A 126 -14.91 17.46 -11.93
N LEU A 127 -14.40 17.08 -10.77
CA LEU A 127 -14.29 15.72 -10.29
C LEU A 127 -15.35 15.48 -9.19
N ASN A 128 -16.18 14.45 -9.37
CA ASN A 128 -17.04 13.97 -8.30
C ASN A 128 -16.22 13.00 -7.43
N VAL A 129 -15.95 13.38 -6.19
CA VAL A 129 -15.19 12.55 -5.26
C VAL A 129 -16.14 11.55 -4.63
N ASP A 130 -15.86 10.26 -4.81
CA ASP A 130 -16.69 9.22 -4.21
C ASP A 130 -16.55 9.20 -2.68
N THR A 131 -17.62 8.79 -2.00
CA THR A 131 -17.73 8.68 -0.54
C THR A 131 -17.02 7.42 -0.02
N GLY A 132 -16.86 6.42 -0.89
CA GLY A 132 -16.01 5.26 -0.67
C GLY A 132 -14.57 5.61 -0.98
N GLY A 133 -13.73 5.74 0.04
CA GLY A 133 -12.30 6.10 -0.08
C GLY A 133 -11.41 5.08 -0.82
N GLU A 134 -11.97 4.26 -1.71
CA GLU A 134 -11.26 3.29 -2.55
C GLU A 134 -10.64 3.91 -3.81
N TYR A 135 -11.18 5.01 -4.36
CA TYR A 135 -10.78 5.47 -5.71
C TYR A 135 -9.77 6.61 -5.76
N ILE A 136 -9.48 7.29 -4.64
CA ILE A 136 -8.26 8.13 -4.51
C ILE A 136 -7.18 7.32 -3.80
N THR A 137 -7.03 6.10 -4.27
CA THR A 137 -5.83 5.33 -4.07
C THR A 137 -4.89 5.70 -5.20
N VAL A 138 -3.59 5.69 -4.93
CA VAL A 138 -2.68 5.26 -5.98
C VAL A 138 -3.04 3.79 -6.15
N GLU A 139 -4.08 3.50 -6.94
CA GLU A 139 -4.25 2.18 -7.51
C GLU A 139 -3.10 2.08 -8.50
N SER A 140 -1.95 1.76 -7.96
CA SER A 140 -1.07 1.01 -8.79
C SER A 140 -1.52 -0.41 -8.65
N ASP A 141 -1.80 -1.01 -9.80
CA ASP A 141 -1.39 -2.37 -10.10
C ASP A 141 0.14 -2.54 -9.89
N PHE A 142 0.69 -2.15 -8.72
CA PHE A 142 2.12 -2.26 -8.37
C PHE A 142 2.52 -3.72 -8.12
N ALA A 143 1.61 -4.68 -8.30
CA ALA A 143 1.87 -6.10 -8.05
C ALA A 143 2.32 -6.87 -9.30
N GLU A 144 2.13 -6.38 -10.53
CA GLU A 144 2.49 -7.16 -11.71
C GLU A 144 3.35 -6.41 -12.75
N LEU A 145 4.68 -6.55 -12.56
CA LEU A 145 5.73 -6.68 -13.58
C LEU A 145 6.25 -5.44 -14.35
N ILE A 146 7.19 -4.70 -13.73
CA ILE A 146 8.46 -4.26 -14.36
C ILE A 146 9.62 -4.59 -13.38
N PRO A 147 10.73 -5.23 -13.80
CA PRO A 147 11.68 -5.88 -12.89
C PRO A 147 12.70 -4.87 -12.33
N PHE A 148 12.24 -3.99 -11.45
CA PHE A 148 13.13 -3.39 -10.47
C PHE A 148 12.93 -4.12 -9.15
N LYS A 149 13.89 -4.97 -8.76
CA LYS A 149 14.07 -5.26 -7.33
C LYS A 149 14.33 -3.88 -6.71
N GLY A 150 13.35 -3.35 -5.98
CA GLY A 150 13.52 -2.09 -5.25
C GLY A 150 14.85 -2.12 -4.50
N LEU A 151 15.48 -0.96 -4.31
CA LEU A 151 16.77 -0.87 -3.63
C LEU A 151 16.66 -1.49 -2.23
N LYS A 152 16.93 -2.80 -2.13
CA LYS A 152 16.87 -3.58 -0.90
C LYS A 152 18.13 -3.23 -0.13
N ARG A 153 18.12 -2.08 0.56
CA ARG A 153 19.17 -1.76 1.51
C ARG A 153 19.07 -2.77 2.63
N LEU A 154 20.05 -3.68 2.72
CA LEU A 154 20.12 -4.58 3.85
C LEU A 154 20.17 -3.74 5.13
N TYR A 155 19.08 -3.77 5.89
CA TYR A 155 19.02 -3.15 7.20
C TYR A 155 19.82 -4.04 8.16
N LYS A 156 21.14 -3.84 8.14
CA LYS A 156 22.12 -4.68 8.82
C LYS A 156 22.54 -4.01 10.12
N ALA A 157 22.50 -4.77 11.20
CA ALA A 157 23.07 -4.34 12.47
C ALA A 157 24.61 -4.34 12.40
N SER A 158 25.25 -3.42 13.10
CA SER A 158 26.72 -3.31 13.15
C SER A 158 27.35 -4.44 13.97
N GLY A 159 26.59 -5.09 14.87
CA GLY A 159 27.02 -6.24 15.66
C GLY A 159 25.85 -6.97 16.34
N PRO A 160 26.14 -8.04 17.14
CA PRO A 160 25.10 -8.86 17.76
C PRO A 160 24.18 -8.10 18.74
N VAL A 161 24.74 -7.19 19.53
CA VAL A 161 23.96 -6.37 20.48
C VAL A 161 23.01 -5.44 19.72
N ASP A 162 23.51 -4.77 18.69
CA ASP A 162 22.69 -3.90 17.82
C ASP A 162 21.60 -4.71 17.11
N ALA A 163 21.87 -5.96 16.75
CA ALA A 163 20.88 -6.84 16.11
C ALA A 163 19.72 -7.17 17.06
N VAL A 164 20.01 -7.46 18.33
CA VAL A 164 18.98 -7.68 19.36
C VAL A 164 18.20 -6.40 19.60
N ALA A 165 18.87 -5.27 19.80
CA ALA A 165 18.21 -3.98 20.01
C ALA A 165 17.32 -3.59 18.82
N MET A 166 17.82 -3.82 17.60
CA MET A 166 17.09 -3.63 16.35
C MET A 166 15.85 -4.51 16.28
N GLY A 167 15.99 -5.80 16.60
CA GLY A 167 14.88 -6.76 16.68
C GLY A 167 13.82 -6.30 17.67
N CYS A 168 14.19 -5.99 18.90
CA CYS A 168 13.27 -5.49 19.92
C CYS A 168 12.53 -4.22 19.46
N LYS A 169 13.25 -3.24 18.88
CA LYS A 169 12.64 -2.01 18.36
C LYS A 169 11.63 -2.29 17.26
N LYS A 170 11.98 -3.19 16.32
CA LYS A 170 11.07 -3.59 15.22
C LYS A 170 9.85 -4.32 15.76
N THR A 171 10.01 -5.23 16.71
CA THR A 171 8.91 -5.95 17.34
C THR A 171 7.96 -4.99 18.05
N VAL A 172 8.47 -4.06 18.87
CA VAL A 172 7.63 -3.06 19.57
C VAL A 172 6.89 -2.17 18.57
N MET A 173 7.58 -1.69 17.53
CA MET A 173 6.97 -0.87 16.49
C MET A 173 5.84 -1.61 15.78
N PHE A 174 6.07 -2.88 15.44
CA PHE A 174 5.08 -3.70 14.75
C PHE A 174 3.89 -4.07 15.64
N ILE A 175 4.13 -4.36 16.92
CA ILE A 175 3.07 -4.53 17.93
C ILE A 175 2.21 -3.27 18.03
N ALA A 176 2.83 -2.09 18.13
CA ALA A 176 2.11 -0.82 18.22
C ALA A 176 1.27 -0.55 16.96
N GLN A 177 1.85 -0.79 15.77
CA GLN A 177 1.12 -0.68 14.51
C GLN A 177 -0.07 -1.65 14.44
N THR A 178 0.08 -2.88 14.93
CA THR A 178 -0.99 -3.87 14.97
C THR A 178 -2.17 -3.38 15.83
N TYR A 179 -1.90 -2.83 17.03
CA TYR A 179 -2.94 -2.22 17.86
C TYR A 179 -3.64 -1.03 17.17
N VAL A 180 -2.88 -0.17 16.47
CA VAL A 180 -3.46 0.95 15.70
C VAL A 180 -4.39 0.42 14.61
N THR A 181 -3.98 -0.61 13.88
CA THR A 181 -4.81 -1.25 12.85
C THR A 181 -6.06 -1.86 13.44
N LEU A 182 -5.97 -2.59 14.56
CA LEU A 182 -7.14 -3.14 15.25
C LEU A 182 -8.11 -2.04 15.70
N ARG A 183 -7.60 -0.92 16.23
CA ARG A 183 -8.43 0.22 16.60
C ARG A 183 -9.15 0.82 15.40
N ARG A 184 -8.46 0.95 14.26
CA ARG A 184 -9.05 1.46 13.00
C ARG A 184 -10.09 0.50 12.42
N LEU A 185 -9.85 -0.80 12.52
CA LEU A 185 -10.80 -1.84 12.13
C LEU A 185 -12.11 -1.73 12.92
N ILE A 186 -12.00 -1.67 14.26
CA ILE A 186 -13.18 -1.50 15.14
C ILE A 186 -13.88 -0.17 14.86
N GLY A 187 -13.12 0.88 14.50
CA GLY A 187 -13.66 2.19 14.11
C GLY A 187 -14.20 2.27 12.68
N GLY A 188 -14.21 1.19 11.91
CA GLY A 188 -14.71 1.18 10.51
C GLY A 188 -13.83 1.90 9.49
N LEU A 189 -12.62 2.35 9.89
CA LEU A 189 -11.67 3.04 9.02
C LEU A 189 -10.84 2.08 8.16
N VAL A 190 -10.86 0.78 8.49
CA VAL A 190 -10.21 -0.29 7.73
C VAL A 190 -11.25 -1.36 7.47
N SER A 191 -11.39 -1.77 6.21
CA SER A 191 -12.29 -2.87 5.84
C SER A 191 -11.78 -4.20 6.40
N PRO A 192 -12.64 -5.02 7.03
CA PRO A 192 -12.29 -6.38 7.43
C PRO A 192 -11.85 -7.29 6.27
N LYS A 193 -12.17 -6.94 5.02
CA LYS A 193 -11.70 -7.66 3.82
C LYS A 193 -10.18 -7.52 3.60
N ASN A 194 -9.56 -6.51 4.20
CA ASN A 194 -8.12 -6.26 4.11
C ASN A 194 -7.30 -7.06 5.13
N LEU A 195 -7.97 -7.82 6.01
CA LEU A 195 -7.30 -8.73 6.93
C LEU A 195 -6.90 -10.00 6.21
N MET A 196 -5.66 -10.43 6.42
CA MET A 196 -5.18 -11.71 5.92
C MET A 196 -5.56 -12.82 6.89
N GLY A 197 -6.34 -13.78 6.42
CA GLY A 197 -6.71 -14.98 7.17
C GLY A 197 -5.67 -16.11 7.03
N PRO A 198 -5.95 -17.29 7.58
CA PRO A 198 -5.08 -18.47 7.50
C PRO A 198 -4.69 -18.86 6.07
N ALA A 199 -5.65 -18.81 5.14
CA ALA A 199 -5.39 -19.15 3.75
C ALA A 199 -4.41 -18.15 3.10
N GLY A 200 -4.59 -16.85 3.36
CA GLY A 200 -3.67 -15.81 2.91
C GLY A 200 -2.28 -15.94 3.55
N ILE A 201 -2.20 -16.27 4.84
CA ILE A 201 -0.92 -16.55 5.54
C ILE A 201 -0.18 -17.70 4.88
N ILE A 202 -0.87 -18.78 4.55
CA ILE A 202 -0.29 -19.94 3.87
C ILE A 202 0.18 -19.57 2.46
N ALA A 203 -0.65 -18.90 1.67
CA ALA A 203 -0.30 -18.47 0.32
C ALA A 203 0.93 -17.54 0.31
N PHE A 204 0.95 -16.56 1.22
CA PHE A 204 2.07 -15.62 1.34
C PHE A 204 3.35 -16.32 1.85
N SER A 205 3.20 -17.29 2.76
CA SER A 205 4.31 -18.15 3.19
C SER A 205 4.92 -18.92 2.03
N TYR A 206 4.09 -19.52 1.15
CA TYR A 206 4.58 -20.21 -0.05
C TYR A 206 5.30 -19.24 -0.99
N HIS A 207 4.74 -18.05 -1.20
CA HIS A 207 5.35 -17.03 -2.04
C HIS A 207 6.73 -16.60 -1.53
N ILE A 208 6.89 -16.32 -0.23
CA ILE A 208 8.18 -15.95 0.36
C ILE A 208 9.22 -17.07 0.16
N VAL A 209 8.83 -18.33 0.39
CA VAL A 209 9.75 -19.46 0.26
C VAL A 209 10.18 -19.67 -1.20
N ALA A 210 9.30 -19.40 -2.17
CA ALA A 210 9.58 -19.56 -3.59
C ALA A 210 10.43 -18.41 -4.17
N GLU A 211 10.13 -17.17 -3.79
CA GLU A 211 10.62 -15.97 -4.50
C GLU A 211 11.64 -15.14 -3.71
N GLU A 212 11.76 -15.33 -2.39
CA GLU A 212 12.56 -14.47 -1.51
C GLU A 212 13.68 -15.23 -0.76
N PRO A 213 14.78 -14.54 -0.38
CA PRO A 213 15.84 -15.14 0.42
C PRO A 213 15.34 -15.65 1.79
N PRO A 214 15.94 -16.71 2.37
CA PRO A 214 15.47 -17.33 3.62
C PRO A 214 15.30 -16.37 4.82
N ILE A 215 16.07 -15.29 4.87
CA ILE A 215 15.96 -14.27 5.92
C ILE A 215 14.58 -13.59 5.94
N TYR A 216 13.91 -13.46 4.79
CA TYR A 216 12.55 -12.91 4.72
C TYR A 216 11.53 -13.85 5.33
N TYR A 217 11.73 -15.16 5.22
CA TYR A 217 10.89 -16.14 5.89
C TYR A 217 11.04 -16.06 7.41
N VAL A 218 12.27 -15.95 7.92
CA VAL A 218 12.52 -15.74 9.36
C VAL A 218 11.89 -14.42 9.84
N TYR A 219 12.02 -13.35 9.06
CA TYR A 219 11.37 -12.07 9.36
C TYR A 219 9.85 -12.21 9.39
N PHE A 220 9.26 -12.89 8.41
CA PHE A 220 7.82 -13.16 8.34
C PHE A 220 7.33 -13.96 9.55
N LEU A 221 8.04 -15.02 9.97
CA LEU A 221 7.74 -15.75 11.19
C LEU A 221 7.78 -14.86 12.43
N GLY A 222 8.73 -13.92 12.49
CA GLY A 222 8.81 -12.92 13.55
C GLY A 222 7.59 -11.98 13.56
N LEU A 223 7.13 -11.54 12.38
CA LEU A 223 5.90 -10.74 12.27
C LEU A 223 4.67 -11.53 12.73
N ILE A 224 4.50 -12.77 12.27
CA ILE A 224 3.38 -13.63 12.69
C ILE A 224 3.40 -13.85 14.21
N SER A 225 4.58 -14.10 14.80
CA SER A 225 4.73 -14.23 16.25
C SER A 225 4.28 -12.97 17.00
N ALA A 226 4.65 -11.79 16.51
CA ALA A 226 4.22 -10.52 17.09
C ALA A 226 2.72 -10.27 16.94
N VAL A 227 2.11 -10.64 15.80
CA VAL A 227 0.64 -10.58 15.64
C VAL A 227 -0.04 -11.51 16.64
N ILE A 228 0.37 -12.78 16.72
CA ILE A 228 -0.21 -13.74 17.66
C ILE A 228 -0.09 -13.25 19.10
N ALA A 229 1.05 -12.65 19.47
CA ALA A 229 1.21 -12.02 20.78
C ALA A 229 0.16 -10.92 21.00
N VAL A 230 -0.01 -9.98 20.07
CA VAL A 230 -1.03 -8.91 20.19
C VAL A 230 -2.43 -9.48 20.37
N PHE A 231 -2.81 -10.46 19.55
CA PHE A 231 -4.12 -11.10 19.66
C PHE A 231 -4.27 -11.80 21.01
N ASN A 232 -3.26 -12.54 21.48
CA ASN A 232 -3.30 -13.22 22.77
C ASN A 232 -3.47 -12.26 23.96
N PHE A 233 -3.02 -11.00 23.84
CA PHE A 233 -3.20 -9.98 24.88
C PHE A 233 -4.58 -9.30 24.86
N LEU A 234 -5.45 -9.57 23.87
CA LEU A 234 -6.80 -9.02 23.85
C LEU A 234 -7.63 -9.58 25.02
N PRO A 235 -8.52 -8.77 25.62
CA PRO A 235 -9.37 -9.19 26.73
C PRO A 235 -10.56 -10.04 26.24
N LEU A 236 -10.27 -11.12 25.51
CA LEU A 236 -11.24 -11.99 24.86
C LEU A 236 -10.85 -13.45 25.11
N PRO A 237 -11.57 -14.20 25.95
CA PRO A 237 -11.37 -15.65 26.06
C PRO A 237 -11.56 -16.32 24.69
N PRO A 238 -10.93 -17.46 24.41
CA PRO A 238 -9.96 -18.23 25.21
C PRO A 238 -8.54 -17.62 25.29
N LEU A 239 -8.30 -16.43 24.73
CA LEU A 239 -6.97 -15.82 24.69
C LEU A 239 -6.46 -15.51 26.11
N ASP A 240 -5.14 -15.47 26.27
CA ASP A 240 -4.48 -15.28 27.58
C ASP A 240 -4.93 -13.97 28.26
N GLY A 241 -5.09 -12.89 27.50
CA GLY A 241 -5.60 -11.60 27.97
C GLY A 241 -7.05 -11.69 28.46
N GLY A 242 -7.84 -12.59 27.89
CA GLY A 242 -9.18 -12.92 28.37
C GLY A 242 -9.14 -13.61 29.73
N LEU A 243 -8.22 -14.55 29.95
CA LEU A 243 -8.02 -15.18 31.26
C LEU A 243 -7.58 -14.15 32.30
N VAL A 244 -6.61 -13.30 31.97
CA VAL A 244 -6.17 -12.20 32.84
C VAL A 244 -7.34 -11.27 33.17
N ALA A 245 -8.18 -10.94 32.19
CA ALA A 245 -9.38 -10.11 32.42
C ALA A 245 -10.36 -10.79 33.40
N LEU A 246 -10.60 -12.10 33.26
CA LEU A 246 -11.45 -12.85 34.19
C LEU A 246 -10.89 -12.85 35.61
N LEU A 247 -9.58 -13.08 35.77
CA LEU A 247 -8.91 -13.05 37.08
C LEU A 247 -8.96 -11.65 37.71
N LEU A 248 -8.84 -10.58 36.91
CA LEU A 248 -9.02 -9.21 37.38
C LEU A 248 -10.45 -8.97 37.87
N VAL A 249 -11.45 -9.48 37.14
CA VAL A 249 -12.86 -9.42 37.57
C VAL A 249 -13.08 -10.17 38.88
N GLU A 250 -12.52 -11.37 39.04
CA GLU A 250 -12.61 -12.14 40.29
C GLU A 250 -11.96 -11.40 41.46
N LYS A 251 -10.79 -10.78 41.24
CA LYS A 251 -10.10 -9.98 42.25
C LYS A 251 -10.94 -8.77 42.69
N LEU A 252 -11.61 -8.10 41.75
CA LEU A 252 -12.50 -6.97 42.07
C LEU A 252 -13.80 -7.42 42.75
N LYS A 253 -14.33 -8.57 42.36
CA LYS A 253 -15.53 -9.19 42.94
C LYS A 253 -15.27 -9.80 44.32
N GLY A 254 -14.02 -10.14 44.64
CA GLY A 254 -13.62 -10.80 45.88
C GLY A 254 -14.05 -12.26 45.99
N SER A 255 -14.56 -12.85 44.91
CA SER A 255 -15.01 -14.25 44.87
C SER A 255 -14.87 -14.82 43.46
N ALA A 256 -14.64 -16.13 43.37
CA ALA A 256 -14.53 -16.82 42.10
C ALA A 256 -15.80 -16.62 41.23
N LEU A 257 -15.61 -16.58 39.91
CA LEU A 257 -16.72 -16.70 38.98
C LEU A 257 -17.26 -18.13 39.02
N SER A 258 -18.56 -18.29 38.79
CA SER A 258 -19.13 -19.64 38.71
C SER A 258 -18.57 -20.35 37.47
N GLU A 259 -18.37 -21.66 37.55
CA GLU A 259 -17.92 -22.47 36.41
C GLU A 259 -18.82 -22.29 35.18
N ARG A 260 -20.14 -22.14 35.41
CA ARG A 260 -21.12 -21.85 34.34
C ARG A 260 -20.84 -20.51 33.66
N THR A 261 -20.47 -19.48 34.43
CA THR A 261 -20.15 -18.15 33.88
C THR A 261 -18.85 -18.19 33.09
N GLN A 262 -17.79 -18.80 33.65
CA GLN A 262 -16.51 -18.93 32.94
C GLN A 262 -16.68 -19.74 31.64
N GLY A 263 -17.41 -20.86 31.70
CA GLY A 263 -17.72 -21.69 30.54
C GLY A 263 -18.52 -20.94 29.47
N ALA A 264 -19.53 -20.15 29.86
CA ALA A 264 -20.31 -19.35 28.92
C ALA A 264 -19.45 -18.28 28.23
N ILE A 265 -18.61 -17.56 28.99
CA ILE A 265 -17.72 -16.53 28.41
C ILE A 265 -16.71 -17.18 27.46
N ALA A 266 -16.10 -18.31 27.85
CA ALA A 266 -15.18 -19.04 27.00
C ALA A 266 -15.84 -19.54 25.71
N TYR A 267 -17.06 -20.06 25.80
CA TYR A 267 -17.81 -20.53 24.63
C TYR A 267 -18.12 -19.38 23.66
N VAL A 268 -18.64 -18.25 24.16
CA VAL A 268 -18.88 -17.05 23.35
C VAL A 268 -17.58 -16.58 22.69
N GLY A 269 -16.49 -16.55 23.45
CA GLY A 269 -15.16 -16.21 22.96
C GLY A 269 -14.71 -17.10 21.80
N TRP A 270 -14.77 -18.42 21.97
CA TRP A 270 -14.48 -19.39 20.91
C TRP A 270 -15.36 -19.20 19.69
N THR A 271 -16.67 -19.00 19.87
CA THR A 271 -17.60 -18.76 18.75
C THR A 271 -17.21 -17.52 17.97
N LEU A 272 -16.88 -16.41 18.63
CA LEU A 272 -16.48 -15.16 17.98
C LEU A 272 -15.17 -15.33 17.20
N ILE A 273 -14.17 -15.99 17.78
CA ILE A 273 -12.89 -16.24 17.10
C ILE A 273 -13.10 -17.14 15.88
N LEU A 274 -13.84 -18.23 16.02
CA LEU A 274 -14.12 -19.14 14.91
C LEU A 274 -14.93 -18.46 13.80
N ALA A 275 -15.93 -17.65 14.16
CA ALA A 275 -16.70 -16.88 13.19
C ALA A 275 -15.82 -15.88 12.43
N LEU A 276 -14.94 -15.17 13.14
CA LEU A 276 -13.98 -14.25 12.52
C LEU A 276 -13.02 -15.01 11.60
N LEU A 277 -12.46 -16.14 12.05
CA LEU A 277 -11.55 -16.98 11.30
C LEU A 277 -12.20 -17.46 9.99
N LEU A 278 -13.44 -17.95 10.06
CA LEU A 278 -14.21 -18.38 8.89
C LEU A 278 -14.46 -17.21 7.94
N TYR A 279 -14.83 -16.05 8.46
CA TYR A 279 -15.08 -14.84 7.66
C TYR A 279 -13.82 -14.37 6.91
N VAL A 280 -12.68 -14.24 7.59
CA VAL A 280 -11.43 -13.81 6.93
C VAL A 280 -10.90 -14.88 5.96
N THR A 281 -11.02 -16.16 6.30
CA THR A 281 -10.64 -17.26 5.41
C THR A 281 -11.51 -17.28 4.16
N PHE A 282 -12.82 -17.06 4.30
CA PHE A 282 -13.72 -16.96 3.16
C PHE A 282 -13.33 -15.80 2.25
N ASN A 283 -13.05 -14.62 2.82
CA ASN A 283 -12.58 -13.47 2.04
C ASN A 283 -11.25 -13.76 1.32
N ASP A 284 -10.30 -14.44 1.97
CA ASP A 284 -9.05 -14.85 1.32
C ASP A 284 -9.30 -15.79 0.13
N ILE A 285 -10.19 -16.77 0.27
CA ILE A 285 -10.57 -17.69 -0.80
C ILE A 285 -11.22 -16.92 -1.93
N VAL A 286 -12.21 -16.06 -1.64
CA VAL A 286 -12.86 -15.25 -2.67
C VAL A 286 -11.84 -14.40 -3.43
N ARG A 287 -10.92 -13.74 -2.71
CA ARG A 287 -9.84 -12.97 -3.34
C ARG A 287 -8.91 -13.84 -4.18
N THR A 288 -8.59 -15.05 -3.75
CA THR A 288 -7.64 -15.90 -4.48
C THR A 288 -8.25 -16.54 -5.73
N PHE A 289 -9.56 -16.77 -5.75
CA PHE A 289 -10.26 -17.45 -6.86
C PHE A 289 -11.00 -16.52 -7.82
N PHE A 290 -11.35 -15.30 -7.41
CA PHE A 290 -12.14 -14.36 -8.20
C PHE A 290 -11.44 -13.01 -8.48
N SER A 291 -10.17 -12.86 -8.06
CA SER A 291 -9.28 -11.79 -8.54
C SER A 291 -8.21 -12.40 -9.44
#